data_AF-A0A921B2R6-F1
#
_entry.id   AF-A0A921B2R6-F1
#
_cell.length_a   1.000
_cell.length_b   1.000
_cell.length_c   1.000
_cell.angle_alpha   90.00
_cell.angle_beta   90.00
_cell.angle_gamma   90.00
#
_symmetry.space_group_name_H-M   'P 1'
#
loop_
_entity.id
_entity.type
_entity.pdbx_description
1 polymer ?
#
loop_
_entity_poly.entity_id
_entity_poly.type
_entity_poly.pdbx_seq_one_letter_code
_entity_poly.pdbx_strand_id
1 'polypeptide(L)'
;MINKLSNFLNKQRLNQLEHYRHPGFFKVTLTNENGKKVPYTLVVTRQHQQLLLPQQKADGLTGPLYFRSYSSYFKRYNSLTELPLGARQFVKAYLQTFAEQINPKLTPASLTLGVVTDTHDKADANYTYYGSNGQQHIEELNLLDQTGILDFKGHLGDAIDGSDPGNISQAHLGKIVATLNQDKTPFFMAKGNHDENDKYDEKFFHNHPSFQANTYGNLVYKKLLSQPQIKQLSYQTGLSYFDKGQVRVIVLNTSDVPYLITANGLKKYDVKLTLAIRQQQIAELITVLQQSEGKQIVVLGHANLLKADGSEGLQFNGHAVHELLVAFNRHLKGRLCPKSTN
;
A
#
# COMPACT_ATOMS: atom_id res chain seq x y z
N MET A 1 30.63 -5.13 -15.70
CA MET A 1 30.82 -6.53 -15.26
C MET A 1 29.45 -7.11 -14.92
N ILE A 2 29.19 -8.31 -15.41
CA ILE A 2 27.87 -8.96 -15.48
C ILE A 2 27.22 -9.16 -14.10
N ASN A 3 25.93 -8.81 -14.03
CA ASN A 3 24.96 -9.14 -12.98
C ASN A 3 25.15 -10.57 -12.44
N LYS A 4 25.50 -10.69 -11.16
CA LYS A 4 25.16 -11.88 -10.36
C LYS A 4 24.06 -11.48 -9.40
N LEU A 5 22.83 -11.72 -9.84
CA LEU A 5 21.66 -11.77 -8.97
C LEU A 5 21.98 -12.61 -7.73
N SER A 6 21.51 -12.09 -6.59
CA SER A 6 21.34 -12.77 -5.31
C SER A 6 21.04 -14.27 -5.45
N ASN A 7 22.06 -15.09 -5.23
CA ASN A 7 21.91 -16.53 -5.05
C ASN A 7 22.07 -16.82 -3.56
N PHE A 8 21.08 -16.43 -2.76
CA PHE A 8 21.08 -16.72 -1.32
C PHE A 8 21.10 -18.24 -1.05
N LEU A 9 20.67 -19.07 -2.02
CA LEU A 9 20.80 -20.54 -1.98
C LEU A 9 21.15 -21.08 -3.37
N ASN A 10 22.32 -21.70 -3.49
CA ASN A 10 22.79 -22.33 -4.72
C ASN A 10 21.85 -23.49 -5.15
N LYS A 11 21.51 -23.63 -6.45
CA LYS A 11 20.56 -24.65 -7.00
C LYS A 11 20.82 -26.08 -6.51
N GLN A 12 22.08 -26.47 -6.33
CA GLN A 12 22.47 -27.79 -5.81
C GLN A 12 22.07 -28.04 -4.35
N ARG A 13 21.79 -27.00 -3.56
CA ARG A 13 21.55 -27.09 -2.11
C ARG A 13 20.06 -27.22 -1.74
N LEU A 14 19.14 -26.80 -2.63
CA LEU A 14 17.68 -26.94 -2.44
C LEU A 14 17.18 -28.38 -2.64
N ASN A 15 17.91 -29.19 -3.42
CA ASN A 15 17.63 -30.62 -3.61
C ASN A 15 17.69 -31.40 -2.28
N GLN A 16 18.53 -30.97 -1.33
CA GLN A 16 18.66 -31.58 0.00
C GLN A 16 17.43 -31.39 0.88
N LEU A 17 16.42 -30.63 0.45
CA LEU A 17 15.19 -30.45 1.22
C LEU A 17 14.00 -31.18 0.57
N GLU A 18 14.15 -31.69 -0.66
CA GLU A 18 13.06 -32.32 -1.43
C GLU A 18 12.65 -33.70 -0.91
N HIS A 19 13.53 -34.36 -0.13
CA HIS A 19 13.23 -35.66 0.48
C HIS A 19 12.34 -35.55 1.73
N TYR A 20 12.21 -34.37 2.33
CA TYR A 20 11.32 -34.14 3.48
C TYR A 20 9.87 -33.93 3.02
N ARG A 21 9.16 -35.04 2.76
CA ARG A 21 7.77 -35.02 2.25
C ARG A 21 6.72 -35.34 3.30
N HIS A 22 7.13 -35.99 4.39
CA HIS A 22 6.23 -36.39 5.45
C HIS A 22 6.05 -35.27 6.47
N PRO A 23 4.82 -35.07 6.97
CA PRO A 23 4.56 -34.03 7.97
C PRO A 23 5.43 -34.22 9.22
N GLY A 24 6.01 -33.14 9.72
CA GLY A 24 6.91 -33.20 10.88
C GLY A 24 7.82 -31.99 11.02
N PHE A 25 8.67 -32.04 12.05
CA PHE A 25 9.66 -31.03 12.36
C PHE A 25 11.06 -31.62 12.19
N PHE A 26 11.91 -30.95 11.42
CA PHE A 26 13.25 -31.42 11.09
C PHE A 26 14.27 -30.31 11.37
N LYS A 27 15.40 -30.67 11.96
CA LYS A 27 16.53 -29.74 12.07
C LYS A 27 17.31 -29.78 10.78
N VAL A 28 17.45 -28.64 10.12
CA VAL A 28 18.22 -28.50 8.89
C VAL A 28 19.21 -27.36 9.02
N THR A 29 20.24 -27.35 8.19
CA THR A 29 21.24 -26.28 8.19
C THR A 29 21.34 -25.71 6.79
N LEU A 30 21.12 -24.40 6.68
CA LEU A 30 21.32 -23.67 5.44
C LEU A 30 22.67 -22.99 5.48
N THR A 31 23.23 -22.64 4.33
CA THR A 31 24.46 -21.84 4.27
C THR A 31 24.12 -20.49 3.69
N ASN A 32 24.42 -19.41 4.40
CA ASN A 32 24.17 -18.05 3.93
C ASN A 32 25.21 -17.60 2.89
N GLU A 33 25.04 -16.38 2.36
CA GLU A 33 25.91 -15.79 1.33
C GLU A 33 27.39 -15.67 1.74
N ASN A 34 27.65 -15.55 3.05
CA ASN A 34 29.00 -15.49 3.60
C ASN A 34 29.62 -16.89 3.82
N GLY A 35 28.98 -17.95 3.31
CA GLY A 35 29.44 -19.33 3.49
C GLY A 35 29.20 -19.89 4.89
N LYS A 36 28.49 -19.18 5.77
CA LYS A 36 28.25 -19.59 7.15
C LYS A 36 27.03 -20.53 7.22
N LYS A 37 27.19 -21.65 7.92
CA LYS A 37 26.12 -22.58 8.25
C LYS A 37 25.20 -21.98 9.33
N VAL A 38 23.91 -21.87 9.03
CA VAL A 38 22.86 -21.32 9.89
C VAL A 38 21.83 -22.42 10.17
N PRO A 39 21.50 -22.70 11.44
CA PRO A 39 20.52 -23.71 11.79
C PRO A 39 19.08 -23.22 11.58
N TYR A 40 18.24 -24.10 11.06
CA TYR A 40 16.81 -23.90 10.83
C TYR A 40 16.01 -25.10 11.35
N THR A 41 14.77 -24.85 11.74
CA THR A 41 13.72 -25.85 11.92
C THR A 41 12.86 -25.85 10.67
N LEU A 42 12.93 -26.92 9.89
CA LEU A 42 12.03 -27.20 8.79
C LEU A 42 10.74 -27.82 9.33
N VAL A 43 9.61 -27.21 9.03
CA VAL A 43 8.27 -27.74 9.29
C VAL A 43 7.69 -28.22 7.97
N VAL A 44 7.29 -29.48 7.91
CA VAL A 44 6.53 -30.04 6.78
C VAL A 44 5.08 -30.19 7.21
N THR A 45 4.15 -29.57 6.48
CA THR A 45 2.72 -29.61 6.81
C THR A 45 2.03 -30.84 6.20
N ARG A 46 0.80 -31.13 6.64
CA ARG A 46 -0.04 -32.19 6.06
C ARG A 46 -0.38 -31.94 4.59
N GLN A 47 -0.35 -30.68 4.17
CA GLN A 47 -0.58 -30.22 2.80
C GLN A 47 0.72 -30.19 1.96
N HIS A 48 1.79 -30.87 2.43
CA HIS A 48 3.10 -30.88 1.79
C HIS A 48 3.67 -29.48 1.54
N GLN A 49 3.49 -28.57 2.49
CA GLN A 49 4.21 -27.29 2.49
C GLN A 49 5.45 -27.41 3.37
N GLN A 50 6.47 -26.63 3.08
CA GLN A 50 7.70 -26.54 3.86
C GLN A 50 7.90 -25.12 4.36
N LEU A 51 8.05 -24.96 5.68
CA LEU A 51 8.41 -23.71 6.33
C LEU A 51 9.79 -23.87 6.99
N LEU A 52 10.71 -22.93 6.77
CA LEU A 52 12.01 -22.89 7.43
C LEU A 52 12.03 -21.76 8.44
N LEU A 53 12.05 -22.14 9.72
CA LEU A 53 12.13 -21.23 10.86
C LEU A 53 13.59 -21.14 11.31
N PRO A 54 14.22 -19.95 11.39
CA PRO A 54 15.58 -19.85 11.92
C PRO A 54 15.61 -20.30 13.39
N GLN A 55 16.61 -21.08 13.81
CA GLN A 55 16.75 -21.46 15.22
C GLN A 55 17.32 -20.29 16.01
N GLN A 56 16.65 -19.92 17.11
CA GLN A 56 17.08 -18.84 17.99
C GLN A 56 18.41 -19.18 18.68
N LYS A 57 19.34 -18.22 18.68
CA LYS A 57 20.34 -18.10 19.74
C LYS A 57 20.07 -16.79 20.48
N ALA A 58 19.46 -16.92 21.65
CA ALA A 58 19.21 -15.93 22.70
C ALA A 58 18.48 -14.61 22.37
N ASP A 59 18.67 -13.97 21.21
CA ASP A 59 18.38 -12.52 21.07
C ASP A 59 17.51 -12.16 19.85
N GLY A 60 16.49 -12.96 19.56
CA GLY A 60 15.58 -12.72 18.43
C GLY A 60 15.98 -13.48 17.16
N LEU A 61 15.04 -13.62 16.23
CA LEU A 61 15.19 -14.44 15.03
C LEU A 61 16.39 -13.95 14.18
N THR A 62 17.52 -14.63 14.24
CA THR A 62 18.66 -14.35 13.37
C THR A 62 18.44 -15.03 12.02
N GLY A 63 17.57 -14.45 11.19
CA GLY A 63 17.43 -14.84 9.80
C GLY A 63 15.99 -14.74 9.26
N PRO A 64 15.84 -14.69 7.93
CA PRO A 64 14.54 -14.76 7.27
C PRO A 64 13.86 -16.10 7.50
N LEU A 65 12.53 -16.10 7.54
CA LEU A 65 11.69 -17.29 7.52
C LEU A 65 11.43 -17.65 6.07
N TYR A 66 11.38 -18.93 5.73
CA TYR A 66 11.08 -19.32 4.34
C TYR A 66 9.90 -20.25 4.22
N PHE A 67 9.29 -20.29 3.04
CA PHE A 67 8.14 -21.09 2.67
C PHE A 67 8.34 -21.69 1.28
N ARG A 68 7.79 -22.87 1.02
CA ARG A 68 7.50 -23.38 -0.33
C ARG A 68 6.40 -24.44 -0.28
N SER A 69 5.63 -24.54 -1.36
CA SER A 69 4.58 -25.55 -1.52
C SER A 69 5.00 -26.65 -2.50
N TYR A 70 4.44 -27.84 -2.35
CA TYR A 70 4.59 -28.91 -3.33
C TYR A 70 3.64 -28.68 -4.52
N SER A 71 4.19 -28.65 -5.74
CA SER A 71 3.40 -28.63 -6.97
C SER A 71 3.01 -30.05 -7.36
N SER A 72 1.72 -30.35 -7.33
CA SER A 72 1.17 -31.60 -7.86
C SER A 72 1.39 -31.73 -9.38
N TYR A 73 1.36 -30.61 -10.09
CA TYR A 73 1.58 -30.53 -11.54
C TYR A 73 3.03 -30.87 -11.92
N PHE A 74 4.01 -30.19 -11.31
CA PHE A 74 5.43 -30.42 -11.60
C PHE A 74 6.05 -31.57 -10.79
N LYS A 75 5.29 -32.20 -9.89
CA LYS A 75 5.72 -33.29 -8.99
C LYS A 75 7.00 -32.97 -8.19
N ARG A 76 7.13 -31.71 -7.76
CA ARG A 76 8.27 -31.21 -6.99
C ARG A 76 7.87 -30.04 -6.11
N TYR A 77 8.70 -29.73 -5.12
CA TYR A 77 8.57 -28.48 -4.39
C TYR A 77 8.86 -27.29 -5.31
N ASN A 78 8.06 -26.25 -5.17
CA ASN A 78 8.32 -24.95 -5.77
C ASN A 78 9.60 -24.33 -5.17
N SER A 79 10.08 -23.25 -5.78
CA SER A 79 11.19 -22.49 -5.23
C SER A 79 10.90 -22.02 -3.81
N LEU A 80 11.95 -21.91 -3.01
CA LEU A 80 11.88 -21.38 -1.66
C LEU A 80 11.66 -19.86 -1.69
N THR A 81 10.78 -19.38 -0.83
CA THR A 81 10.29 -17.99 -0.80
C THR A 81 10.37 -17.46 0.64
N GLU A 82 11.03 -16.33 0.88
CA GLU A 82 11.25 -15.73 2.21
C GLU A 82 9.99 -15.07 2.83
N LEU A 83 9.30 -15.68 3.79
CA LEU A 83 8.17 -15.05 4.49
C LEU A 83 8.57 -13.74 5.20
N PRO A 84 7.84 -12.63 5.00
CA PRO A 84 8.18 -11.34 5.57
C PRO A 84 7.99 -11.37 7.08
N LEU A 85 9.10 -11.17 7.80
CA LEU A 85 9.16 -11.04 9.25
C LEU A 85 9.60 -9.61 9.61
N GLY A 86 8.68 -8.65 9.55
CA GLY A 86 9.03 -7.27 9.89
C GLY A 86 9.82 -6.55 8.80
N ALA A 87 10.20 -5.30 9.09
CA ALA A 87 11.06 -4.50 8.23
C ALA A 87 12.45 -5.13 8.03
N ARG A 88 13.00 -5.04 6.81
CA ARG A 88 14.31 -5.61 6.46
C ARG A 88 15.44 -4.82 7.12
N GLN A 89 16.42 -5.52 7.71
CA GLN A 89 17.50 -4.88 8.47
C GLN A 89 18.39 -3.96 7.62
N PHE A 90 18.65 -4.31 6.35
CA PHE A 90 19.42 -3.43 5.47
C PHE A 90 18.64 -2.16 5.12
N VAL A 91 17.30 -2.25 4.99
CA VAL A 91 16.44 -1.09 4.76
C VAL A 91 16.47 -0.19 6.00
N LYS A 92 16.35 -0.76 7.20
CA LYS A 92 16.51 -0.01 8.46
C LYS A 92 17.83 0.77 8.50
N ALA A 93 18.95 0.11 8.23
CA ALA A 93 20.28 0.74 8.22
C ALA A 93 20.40 1.84 7.14
N TYR A 94 19.86 1.58 5.95
CA TYR A 94 19.81 2.55 4.86
C TYR A 94 18.99 3.79 5.24
N LEU A 95 17.77 3.61 5.77
CA LEU A 95 16.88 4.72 6.13
C LEU A 95 17.46 5.56 7.26
N GLN A 96 18.11 4.94 8.24
CA GLN A 96 18.84 5.66 9.29
C GLN A 96 19.96 6.53 8.70
N THR A 97 20.79 5.95 7.83
CA THR A 97 21.89 6.67 7.16
C THR A 97 21.36 7.82 6.30
N PHE A 98 20.27 7.57 5.56
CA PHE A 98 19.59 8.58 4.76
C PHE A 98 19.09 9.76 5.62
N ALA A 99 18.43 9.45 6.75
CA ALA A 99 17.94 10.47 7.68
C ALA A 99 19.08 11.33 8.23
N GLU A 100 20.19 10.72 8.65
CA GLU A 100 21.37 11.43 9.15
C GLU A 100 21.98 12.37 8.11
N GLN A 101 21.97 11.99 6.82
CA GLN A 101 22.49 12.81 5.73
C GLN A 101 21.58 13.97 5.34
N ILE A 102 20.27 13.80 5.45
CA ILE A 102 19.28 14.80 5.05
C ILE A 102 18.97 15.78 6.18
N ASN A 103 18.92 15.33 7.43
CA ASN A 103 18.51 16.16 8.56
C ASN A 103 19.24 17.51 8.67
N PRO A 104 20.57 17.61 8.47
CA PRO A 104 21.28 18.89 8.51
C PRO A 104 20.90 19.87 7.39
N LYS A 105 20.23 19.40 6.33
CA LYS A 105 19.79 20.21 5.18
C LYS A 105 18.34 20.69 5.31
N LEU A 106 17.61 20.19 6.31
CA LEU A 106 16.23 20.56 6.55
C LEU A 106 16.16 21.86 7.34
N THR A 107 15.16 22.68 7.02
CA THR A 107 14.82 23.89 7.79
C THR A 107 13.44 23.70 8.42
N PRO A 108 13.06 24.51 9.44
CA PRO A 108 11.69 24.46 9.97
C PRO A 108 10.61 24.71 8.92
N ALA A 109 10.93 25.40 7.82
CA ALA A 109 10.03 25.66 6.70
C ALA A 109 9.95 24.50 5.69
N SER A 110 10.84 23.51 5.77
CA SER A 110 10.83 22.35 4.88
C SER A 110 9.65 21.43 5.19
N LEU A 111 8.89 21.03 4.17
CA LEU A 111 7.94 19.92 4.27
C LEU A 111 8.62 18.61 3.89
N THR A 112 8.49 17.60 4.74
CA THR A 112 9.06 16.26 4.51
C THR A 112 7.95 15.21 4.49
N LEU A 113 7.89 14.46 3.40
CA LEU A 113 6.84 13.47 3.16
C LEU A 113 7.45 12.07 3.04
N GLY A 114 6.89 11.11 3.78
CA GLY A 114 7.17 9.69 3.59
C GLY A 114 6.04 9.06 2.77
N VAL A 115 6.30 8.63 1.55
CA VAL A 115 5.24 8.18 0.64
C VAL A 115 5.54 6.79 0.09
N VAL A 116 4.53 5.93 0.10
CA VAL A 116 4.51 4.63 -0.58
C VAL A 116 3.22 4.50 -1.39
N THR A 117 3.22 3.69 -2.44
CA THR A 117 2.05 3.44 -3.31
C THR A 117 2.11 2.02 -3.85
N ASP A 118 0.98 1.51 -4.34
CA ASP A 118 0.90 0.25 -5.08
C ASP A 118 1.62 -0.91 -4.39
N THR A 119 1.46 -1.01 -3.06
CA THR A 119 2.07 -2.11 -2.32
C THR A 119 1.32 -3.42 -2.55
N HIS A 120 0.05 -3.35 -2.94
CA HIS A 120 -0.79 -4.48 -3.33
C HIS A 120 -0.63 -5.68 -2.37
N ASP A 121 -0.73 -5.42 -1.07
CA ASP A 121 -0.57 -6.46 -0.06
C ASP A 121 -1.66 -7.53 -0.20
N LYS A 122 -1.27 -8.79 -0.09
CA LYS A 122 -2.17 -9.94 -0.22
C LYS A 122 -1.61 -11.19 0.47
N ALA A 123 -2.48 -12.16 0.74
CA ALA A 123 -2.17 -13.44 1.37
C ALA A 123 -1.49 -14.42 0.38
N ASP A 124 -0.35 -14.01 -0.17
CA ASP A 124 0.49 -14.81 -1.06
C ASP A 124 1.96 -14.56 -0.75
N ALA A 125 2.78 -15.58 -0.93
CA ALA A 125 4.21 -15.55 -0.67
C ALA A 125 4.97 -15.26 -1.98
N ASN A 126 4.62 -14.19 -2.69
CA ASN A 126 5.27 -13.81 -3.94
C ASN A 126 6.12 -12.54 -3.76
N TYR A 127 7.45 -12.70 -3.71
CA TYR A 127 8.41 -11.60 -3.50
C TYR A 127 8.83 -10.85 -4.76
N THR A 128 8.41 -11.31 -5.93
CA THR A 128 8.80 -10.72 -7.22
C THR A 128 7.73 -9.81 -7.82
N TYR A 129 6.54 -9.82 -7.22
CA TYR A 129 5.40 -9.03 -7.66
C TYR A 129 4.63 -8.59 -6.40
N TYR A 130 3.33 -8.91 -6.33
CA TYR A 130 2.46 -8.60 -5.20
C TYR A 130 2.28 -9.81 -4.28
N GLY A 131 2.40 -9.57 -2.99
CA GLY A 131 2.38 -10.57 -1.93
C GLY A 131 2.44 -9.91 -0.56
N SER A 132 2.72 -10.71 0.46
CA SER A 132 2.85 -10.24 1.85
C SER A 132 4.00 -9.22 2.09
N ASN A 133 4.84 -8.97 1.07
CA ASN A 133 5.83 -7.90 1.08
C ASN A 133 5.18 -6.50 1.03
N GLY A 134 3.92 -6.37 0.60
CA GLY A 134 3.23 -5.09 0.62
C GLY A 134 3.20 -4.49 2.02
N GLN A 135 2.78 -5.27 3.02
CA GLN A 135 2.84 -4.88 4.43
C GLN A 135 4.27 -4.58 4.91
N GLN A 136 5.28 -5.31 4.42
CA GLN A 136 6.68 -5.05 4.79
C GLN A 136 7.14 -3.67 4.32
N HIS A 137 6.71 -3.20 3.14
CA HIS A 137 7.01 -1.84 2.67
C HIS A 137 6.40 -0.77 3.57
N ILE A 138 5.22 -1.02 4.14
CA ILE A 138 4.59 -0.11 5.10
C ILE A 138 5.38 -0.05 6.40
N GLU A 139 5.79 -1.21 6.92
CA GLU A 139 6.61 -1.31 8.13
C GLU A 139 7.96 -0.58 7.94
N GLU A 140 8.54 -0.66 6.75
CA GLU A 140 9.79 0.02 6.39
C GLU A 140 9.63 1.52 6.25
N LEU A 141 8.56 1.99 5.60
CA LEU A 141 8.21 3.42 5.60
C LEU A 141 8.08 3.93 7.04
N ASN A 142 7.46 3.13 7.92
CA ASN A 142 7.23 3.50 9.30
C ASN A 142 8.54 3.60 10.12
N LEU A 143 9.63 2.95 9.70
CA LEU A 143 10.94 3.15 10.34
C LEU A 143 11.47 4.58 10.20
N LEU A 144 11.12 5.31 9.13
CA LEU A 144 11.50 6.72 8.97
C LEU A 144 10.83 7.64 10.01
N ASP A 145 9.73 7.21 10.62
CA ASP A 145 9.12 7.97 11.72
C ASP A 145 10.07 8.11 12.91
N GLN A 146 10.80 7.02 13.20
CA GLN A 146 11.70 6.92 14.35
C GLN A 146 12.90 7.87 14.23
N THR A 147 13.21 8.33 13.02
CA THR A 147 14.30 9.29 12.79
C THR A 147 13.85 10.73 13.03
N GLY A 148 12.55 10.98 13.19
CA GLY A 148 11.97 12.30 13.45
C GLY A 148 12.02 13.26 12.25
N ILE A 149 12.36 12.77 11.06
CA ILE A 149 12.55 13.63 9.88
C ILE A 149 11.26 13.90 9.11
N LEU A 150 10.15 13.22 9.43
CA LEU A 150 8.91 13.28 8.66
C LEU A 150 7.89 14.21 9.31
N ASP A 151 7.19 14.98 8.48
CA ASP A 151 6.04 15.78 8.90
C ASP A 151 4.71 15.10 8.62
N PHE A 152 4.69 14.28 7.58
CA PHE A 152 3.50 13.59 7.10
C PHE A 152 3.91 12.34 6.34
N LYS A 153 3.20 11.23 6.54
CA LYS A 153 3.52 9.96 5.87
C LYS A 153 2.28 9.24 5.38
N GLY A 154 2.38 8.35 4.39
CA GLY A 154 1.17 7.66 3.97
C GLY A 154 1.26 6.85 2.70
N HIS A 155 0.10 6.34 2.31
CA HIS A 155 -0.10 5.51 1.13
C HIS A 155 -0.89 6.27 0.07
N LEU A 156 -0.49 6.20 -1.20
CA LEU A 156 -1.23 6.80 -2.31
C LEU A 156 -2.34 5.91 -2.88
N GLY A 157 -2.78 4.86 -2.18
CA GLY A 157 -3.78 3.90 -2.67
C GLY A 157 -3.18 2.62 -3.25
N ASP A 158 -4.06 1.63 -3.45
CA ASP A 158 -3.72 0.24 -3.80
C ASP A 158 -2.79 -0.38 -2.75
N ALA A 159 -3.21 -0.24 -1.49
CA ALA A 159 -2.54 -0.84 -0.35
C ALA A 159 -2.77 -2.34 -0.26
N ILE A 160 -3.94 -2.80 -0.71
CA ILE A 160 -4.24 -4.22 -0.87
C ILE A 160 -4.40 -4.55 -2.36
N ASP A 161 -4.02 -5.76 -2.77
CA ASP A 161 -4.22 -6.20 -4.18
C ASP A 161 -5.70 -6.36 -4.52
N GLY A 162 -6.56 -6.50 -3.51
CA GLY A 162 -8.00 -6.64 -3.66
C GLY A 162 -8.43 -7.96 -4.30
N SER A 163 -7.56 -8.98 -4.37
CA SER A 163 -7.85 -10.29 -4.98
C SER A 163 -8.05 -11.45 -3.99
N ASP A 164 -7.97 -11.18 -2.69
CA ASP A 164 -8.25 -12.14 -1.63
C ASP A 164 -9.72 -12.11 -1.21
N PRO A 165 -10.23 -13.15 -0.53
CA PRO A 165 -11.52 -13.11 0.14
C PRO A 165 -11.68 -11.86 1.02
N GLY A 166 -12.87 -11.25 1.00
CA GLY A 166 -13.08 -9.93 1.61
C GLY A 166 -12.67 -9.83 3.08
N ASN A 167 -12.83 -10.87 3.88
CA ASN A 167 -12.38 -10.89 5.29
C ASN A 167 -10.84 -10.86 5.42
N ILE A 168 -10.12 -11.50 4.50
CA ILE A 168 -8.66 -11.48 4.44
C ILE A 168 -8.20 -10.08 4.03
N SER A 169 -8.71 -9.55 2.91
CA SER A 169 -8.40 -8.18 2.47
C SER A 169 -8.67 -7.12 3.54
N GLN A 170 -9.78 -7.23 4.28
CA GLN A 170 -10.07 -6.33 5.42
C GLN A 170 -9.02 -6.43 6.54
N ALA A 171 -8.55 -7.63 6.88
CA ALA A 171 -7.53 -7.82 7.91
C ALA A 171 -6.19 -7.23 7.48
N HIS A 172 -5.80 -7.41 6.21
CA HIS A 172 -4.58 -6.83 5.63
C HIS A 172 -4.65 -5.30 5.60
N LEU A 173 -5.73 -4.72 5.06
CA LEU A 173 -5.96 -3.27 5.05
C LEU A 173 -5.95 -2.69 6.47
N GLY A 174 -6.62 -3.36 7.42
CA GLY A 174 -6.62 -2.96 8.83
C GLY A 174 -5.23 -2.97 9.46
N LYS A 175 -4.38 -3.95 9.11
CA LYS A 175 -2.99 -4.03 9.59
C LYS A 175 -2.13 -2.90 9.01
N ILE A 176 -2.30 -2.57 7.73
CA ILE A 176 -1.61 -1.44 7.07
C ILE A 176 -1.95 -0.13 7.78
N VAL A 177 -3.25 0.15 7.97
CA VAL A 177 -3.71 1.36 8.68
C VAL A 177 -3.17 1.39 10.11
N ALA A 178 -3.23 0.26 10.82
CA ALA A 178 -2.70 0.18 12.17
C ALA A 178 -1.20 0.48 12.22
N THR A 179 -0.43 0.00 11.24
CA THR A 179 1.01 0.24 11.13
C THR A 179 1.32 1.71 10.89
N LEU A 180 0.64 2.35 9.92
CA LEU A 180 0.80 3.79 9.67
C LEU A 180 0.45 4.66 10.89
N ASN A 181 -0.49 4.19 11.71
CA ASN A 181 -1.00 4.88 12.91
C ASN A 181 -0.24 4.55 14.21
N GLN A 182 0.86 3.79 14.18
CA GLN A 182 1.60 3.41 15.41
C GLN A 182 2.36 4.56 16.08
N ASP A 183 2.54 5.67 15.36
CA ASP A 183 3.68 6.56 15.53
C ASP A 183 3.26 8.04 15.56
N LYS A 184 4.21 8.94 15.80
CA LYS A 184 3.89 10.35 16.12
C LYS A 184 3.54 11.17 14.88
N THR A 185 4.13 10.84 13.73
CA THR A 185 3.89 11.59 12.50
C THR A 185 2.47 11.34 12.01
N PRO A 186 1.68 12.38 11.72
CA PRO A 186 0.36 12.19 11.14
C PRO A 186 0.46 11.41 9.83
N PHE A 187 -0.54 10.57 9.56
CA PHE A 187 -0.57 9.76 8.35
C PHE A 187 -1.71 10.14 7.40
N PHE A 188 -1.55 9.84 6.11
CA PHE A 188 -2.59 9.83 5.10
C PHE A 188 -2.76 8.48 4.42
N MET A 189 -3.92 8.31 3.78
CA MET A 189 -4.16 7.19 2.88
C MET A 189 -5.13 7.64 1.79
N ALA A 190 -4.63 7.78 0.56
CA ALA A 190 -5.50 7.89 -0.60
C ALA A 190 -6.12 6.52 -0.89
N LYS A 191 -7.32 6.51 -1.47
CA LYS A 191 -8.02 5.28 -1.85
C LYS A 191 -7.65 4.93 -3.30
N GLY A 192 -7.10 3.74 -3.48
CA GLY A 192 -6.86 3.16 -4.79
C GLY A 192 -8.06 2.43 -5.36
N ASN A 193 -7.92 1.96 -6.59
CA ASN A 193 -8.97 1.26 -7.30
C ASN A 193 -9.07 -0.23 -6.91
N HIS A 194 -8.09 -0.76 -6.18
CA HIS A 194 -8.09 -2.11 -5.61
C HIS A 194 -8.58 -2.18 -4.16
N ASP A 195 -8.59 -1.06 -3.43
CA ASP A 195 -8.76 -1.04 -1.98
C ASP A 195 -10.20 -1.36 -1.49
N GLU A 196 -11.17 -1.48 -2.40
CA GLU A 196 -12.53 -1.96 -2.13
C GLU A 196 -12.75 -3.43 -2.51
N ASN A 197 -11.67 -4.16 -2.82
CA ASN A 197 -11.68 -5.58 -3.15
C ASN A 197 -12.38 -5.93 -4.47
N ASP A 198 -12.54 -4.94 -5.36
CA ASP A 198 -13.21 -5.10 -6.66
C ASP A 198 -12.55 -6.17 -7.56
N LYS A 199 -11.24 -6.39 -7.45
CA LYS A 199 -10.55 -7.43 -8.22
C LYS A 199 -11.01 -8.85 -7.84
N TYR A 200 -11.32 -9.11 -6.57
CA TYR A 200 -11.91 -10.36 -6.09
C TYR A 200 -13.36 -10.47 -6.55
N ASP A 201 -14.12 -9.38 -6.42
CA ASP A 201 -15.53 -9.32 -6.79
C ASP A 201 -15.72 -9.63 -8.29
N GLU A 202 -14.91 -9.02 -9.16
CA GLU A 202 -14.91 -9.28 -10.61
C GLU A 202 -14.59 -10.76 -10.91
N LYS A 203 -13.52 -11.29 -10.30
CA LYS A 203 -12.95 -12.58 -10.68
C LYS A 203 -13.71 -13.78 -10.13
N PHE A 204 -14.24 -13.67 -8.92
CA PHE A 204 -14.76 -14.83 -8.17
C PHE A 204 -16.18 -14.64 -7.66
N PHE A 205 -16.68 -13.40 -7.61
CA PHE A 205 -17.99 -13.09 -7.07
C PHE A 205 -18.94 -12.47 -8.10
N HIS A 206 -18.55 -12.45 -9.38
CA HIS A 206 -19.36 -11.91 -10.48
C HIS A 206 -19.94 -10.52 -10.18
N ASN A 207 -19.15 -9.64 -9.56
CA ASN A 207 -19.51 -8.29 -9.09
C ASN A 207 -20.48 -8.23 -7.90
N HIS A 208 -20.73 -9.34 -7.20
CA HIS A 208 -21.30 -9.26 -5.86
C HIS A 208 -20.26 -8.66 -4.90
N PRO A 209 -20.65 -7.70 -4.04
CA PRO A 209 -19.70 -6.99 -3.19
C PRO A 209 -19.19 -7.86 -2.05
N SER A 210 -17.86 -8.05 -1.96
CA SER A 210 -17.22 -8.66 -0.78
C SER A 210 -16.93 -7.63 0.33
N PHE A 211 -16.83 -6.34 -0.02
CA PHE A 211 -16.80 -5.22 0.93
C PHE A 211 -18.17 -4.54 0.97
N GLN A 212 -18.64 -4.20 2.17
CA GLN A 212 -19.85 -3.41 2.34
C GLN A 212 -19.54 -1.92 2.12
N ALA A 213 -20.57 -1.10 1.88
CA ALA A 213 -20.44 0.32 1.55
C ALA A 213 -19.50 1.12 2.48
N ASN A 214 -19.50 0.80 3.77
CA ASN A 214 -18.71 1.51 4.78
C ASN A 214 -17.43 0.77 5.19
N THR A 215 -17.12 -0.39 4.62
CA THR A 215 -15.97 -1.21 5.04
C THR A 215 -14.65 -0.44 4.94
N TYR A 216 -14.36 0.15 3.78
CA TYR A 216 -13.14 0.93 3.59
C TYR A 216 -13.08 2.14 4.53
N GLY A 217 -14.15 2.94 4.59
CA GLY A 217 -14.21 4.12 5.46
C GLY A 217 -14.00 3.77 6.94
N ASN A 218 -14.63 2.69 7.41
CA ASN A 218 -14.52 2.26 8.81
C ASN A 218 -13.10 1.83 9.19
N LEU A 219 -12.36 1.23 8.26
CA LEU A 219 -10.98 0.81 8.47
C LEU A 219 -10.02 1.99 8.34
N VAL A 220 -10.16 2.79 7.27
CA VAL A 220 -9.20 3.82 6.89
C VAL A 220 -9.62 5.20 7.42
N TYR A 221 -10.72 5.74 6.90
CA TYR A 221 -11.15 7.11 7.18
C TYR A 221 -11.42 7.37 8.67
N LYS A 222 -12.02 6.41 9.38
CA LYS A 222 -12.25 6.56 10.83
C LYS A 222 -10.96 6.82 11.61
N LYS A 223 -9.85 6.16 11.24
CA LYS A 223 -8.54 6.36 11.89
C LYS A 223 -7.86 7.62 11.38
N LEU A 224 -7.77 7.76 10.05
CA LEU A 224 -7.19 8.93 9.39
C LEU A 224 -7.74 10.24 9.94
N LEU A 225 -9.06 10.35 10.02
CA LEU A 225 -9.77 11.58 10.35
C LEU A 225 -9.90 11.82 11.86
N SER A 226 -9.49 10.84 12.68
CA SER A 226 -9.39 11.03 14.13
C SER A 226 -8.13 11.79 14.55
N GLN A 227 -7.17 11.94 13.62
CA GLN A 227 -5.94 12.68 13.86
C GLN A 227 -6.21 14.20 13.87
N PRO A 228 -5.88 14.94 14.94
CA PRO A 228 -6.21 16.36 15.06
C PRO A 228 -5.54 17.26 14.00
N GLN A 229 -4.42 16.81 13.44
CA GLN A 229 -3.67 17.49 12.38
C GLN A 229 -4.36 17.40 11.02
N ILE A 230 -5.21 16.38 10.80
CA ILE A 230 -5.88 16.15 9.53
C ILE A 230 -7.20 16.89 9.50
N LYS A 231 -7.40 17.68 8.46
CA LYS A 231 -8.61 18.45 8.22
C LYS A 231 -9.41 17.81 7.09
N GLN A 232 -10.72 17.95 7.16
CA GLN A 232 -11.66 17.40 6.18
C GLN A 232 -12.94 18.23 6.16
N LEU A 233 -13.72 18.08 5.09
CA LEU A 233 -15.06 18.63 4.98
C LEU A 233 -16.15 17.56 5.13
N SER A 234 -15.91 16.36 4.62
CA SER A 234 -16.84 15.25 4.78
C SER A 234 -16.15 13.89 4.86
N TYR A 235 -16.80 12.96 5.55
CA TYR A 235 -16.37 11.57 5.65
C TYR A 235 -16.58 10.80 4.34
N GLN A 236 -17.55 11.24 3.53
CA GLN A 236 -18.08 10.50 2.39
C GLN A 236 -17.19 10.56 1.16
N THR A 237 -16.44 11.65 0.96
CA THR A 237 -15.56 11.83 -0.20
C THR A 237 -14.16 11.29 0.06
N GLY A 238 -13.71 11.33 1.32
CA GLY A 238 -12.34 11.01 1.71
C GLY A 238 -11.32 12.11 1.42
N LEU A 239 -11.77 13.28 0.93
CA LEU A 239 -10.88 14.43 0.74
C LEU A 239 -10.42 14.95 2.10
N SER A 240 -9.11 15.05 2.25
CA SER A 240 -8.49 15.56 3.47
C SER A 240 -7.30 16.45 3.14
N TYR A 241 -6.88 17.27 4.11
CA TYR A 241 -5.68 18.08 3.98
C TYR A 241 -4.90 18.21 5.29
N PHE A 242 -3.61 18.47 5.13
CA PHE A 242 -2.64 18.71 6.20
C PHE A 242 -1.91 20.03 5.91
N ASP A 243 -1.67 20.83 6.94
CA ASP A 243 -0.95 22.10 6.83
C ASP A 243 0.38 22.04 7.58
N LYS A 244 1.47 22.42 6.90
CA LYS A 244 2.76 22.76 7.53
C LYS A 244 3.19 24.16 7.08
N GLY A 245 2.97 25.14 7.96
CA GLY A 245 3.23 26.55 7.64
C GLY A 245 2.44 26.99 6.40
N GLN A 246 3.17 27.48 5.39
CA GLN A 246 2.59 27.93 4.12
C GLN A 246 2.28 26.80 3.13
N VAL A 247 2.69 25.57 3.40
CA VAL A 247 2.42 24.43 2.53
C VAL A 247 1.17 23.69 2.99
N ARG A 248 0.24 23.44 2.06
CA ARG A 248 -0.94 22.60 2.25
C ARG A 248 -0.82 21.35 1.38
N VAL A 249 -0.93 20.19 2.00
CA VAL A 249 -1.01 18.91 1.31
C VAL A 249 -2.47 18.49 1.25
N ILE A 250 -3.03 18.36 0.05
CA ILE A 250 -4.40 17.91 -0.20
C ILE A 250 -4.34 16.48 -0.71
N VAL A 251 -5.08 15.57 -0.07
CA VAL A 251 -5.22 14.18 -0.50
C VAL A 251 -6.59 14.00 -1.14
N LEU A 252 -6.59 13.74 -2.44
CA LEU A 252 -7.77 13.48 -3.23
C LEU A 252 -8.09 11.99 -3.26
N ASN A 253 -9.38 11.67 -3.21
CA ASN A 253 -9.88 10.35 -3.52
C ASN A 253 -10.22 10.29 -5.02
N THR A 254 -9.28 9.81 -5.83
CA THR A 254 -9.46 9.59 -7.27
C THR A 254 -10.24 8.31 -7.58
N SER A 255 -10.66 7.58 -6.55
CA SER A 255 -11.49 6.38 -6.58
C SER A 255 -12.84 6.64 -5.89
N ASP A 256 -13.30 7.89 -5.97
CA ASP A 256 -14.55 8.39 -5.43
C ASP A 256 -15.70 8.04 -6.36
N VAL A 257 -16.04 6.75 -6.36
CA VAL A 257 -17.11 6.15 -7.13
C VAL A 257 -18.28 5.85 -6.17
N PRO A 258 -19.53 6.15 -6.52
CA PRO A 258 -20.66 5.89 -5.63
C PRO A 258 -20.89 4.38 -5.46
N TYR A 259 -21.01 3.93 -4.22
CA TYR A 259 -21.40 2.56 -3.90
C TYR A 259 -22.90 2.37 -4.14
N LEU A 260 -23.27 1.82 -5.30
CA LEU A 260 -24.65 1.52 -5.66
C LEU A 260 -24.79 0.03 -5.97
N ILE A 261 -25.82 -0.59 -5.41
CA ILE A 261 -26.16 -1.99 -5.64
C ILE A 261 -27.41 -2.06 -6.51
N THR A 262 -27.36 -2.86 -7.56
CA THR A 262 -28.48 -3.14 -8.46
C THR A 262 -29.54 -4.01 -7.76
N ALA A 263 -30.74 -4.13 -8.36
CA ALA A 263 -31.81 -4.95 -7.80
C ALA A 263 -31.43 -6.44 -7.62
N ASN A 264 -30.49 -6.95 -8.41
CA ASN A 264 -29.96 -8.31 -8.30
C ASN A 264 -28.72 -8.43 -7.40
N GLY A 265 -28.38 -7.40 -6.62
CA GLY A 265 -27.32 -7.47 -5.60
C GLY A 265 -25.89 -7.29 -6.13
N LEU A 266 -25.72 -6.75 -7.34
CA LEU A 266 -24.42 -6.51 -7.97
C LEU A 266 -23.96 -5.06 -7.77
N LYS A 267 -22.65 -4.82 -7.71
CA LYS A 267 -22.11 -3.46 -7.80
C LYS A 267 -22.46 -2.87 -9.17
N LYS A 268 -23.07 -1.69 -9.17
CA LYS A 268 -23.39 -0.94 -10.40
C LYS A 268 -22.13 -0.42 -11.09
N TYR A 269 -21.12 -0.06 -10.30
CA TYR A 269 -19.83 0.44 -10.78
C TYR A 269 -18.72 -0.42 -10.18
N ASP A 270 -17.83 -0.87 -11.04
CA ASP A 270 -16.57 -1.52 -10.67
C ASP A 270 -15.52 -0.41 -10.47
N VAL A 271 -15.08 -0.20 -9.23
CA VAL A 271 -14.16 0.89 -8.91
C VAL A 271 -12.79 0.66 -9.56
N LYS A 272 -12.39 -0.61 -9.72
CA LYS A 272 -11.12 -0.99 -10.36
C LYS A 272 -11.04 -0.45 -11.79
N LEU A 273 -12.17 -0.44 -12.51
CA LEU A 273 -12.26 0.03 -13.89
C LEU A 273 -12.72 1.48 -14.01
N THR A 274 -13.55 1.96 -13.07
CA THR A 274 -14.20 3.25 -13.22
C THR A 274 -13.31 4.43 -12.88
N LEU A 275 -12.64 4.47 -11.71
CA LEU A 275 -11.82 5.62 -11.26
C LEU A 275 -12.44 7.01 -11.56
N ALA A 276 -13.03 7.64 -10.55
CA ALA A 276 -13.78 8.89 -10.71
C ALA A 276 -13.64 9.82 -9.51
N ILE A 277 -14.05 11.08 -9.72
CA ILE A 277 -14.25 12.07 -8.66
C ILE A 277 -15.70 12.54 -8.73
N ARG A 278 -16.50 12.39 -7.65
CA ARG A 278 -17.88 12.89 -7.63
C ARG A 278 -17.91 14.41 -7.50
N GLN A 279 -18.98 15.02 -8.00
CA GLN A 279 -19.20 16.46 -7.91
C GLN A 279 -19.14 16.99 -6.48
N GLN A 280 -19.57 16.19 -5.49
CA GLN A 280 -19.45 16.55 -4.08
C GLN A 280 -17.98 16.80 -3.67
N GLN A 281 -17.06 15.92 -4.05
CA GLN A 281 -15.64 16.10 -3.73
C GLN A 281 -15.04 17.29 -4.48
N ILE A 282 -15.49 17.58 -5.69
CA ILE A 282 -15.05 18.77 -6.44
C ILE A 282 -15.50 20.06 -5.73
N ALA A 283 -16.74 20.10 -5.22
CA ALA A 283 -17.23 21.24 -4.44
C ALA A 283 -16.42 21.44 -3.14
N GLU A 284 -16.11 20.33 -2.45
CA GLU A 284 -15.24 20.34 -1.26
C GLU A 284 -13.82 20.83 -1.60
N LEU A 285 -13.24 20.37 -2.71
CA LEU A 285 -11.94 20.86 -3.19
C LEU A 285 -11.99 22.35 -3.48
N ILE A 286 -13.04 22.87 -4.13
CA ILE A 286 -13.21 24.31 -4.36
C ILE A 286 -13.20 25.08 -3.04
N THR A 287 -13.91 24.60 -2.01
CA THR A 287 -13.91 25.23 -0.68
C THR A 287 -12.51 25.23 -0.07
N VAL A 288 -11.78 24.11 -0.13
CA VAL A 288 -10.41 24.03 0.37
C VAL A 288 -9.49 24.99 -0.38
N LEU A 289 -9.58 25.06 -1.71
CA LEU A 289 -8.78 25.97 -2.53
C LEU A 289 -9.06 27.44 -2.21
N GLN A 290 -10.34 27.82 -2.05
CA GLN A 290 -10.71 29.18 -1.63
C GLN A 290 -10.13 29.55 -0.26
N GLN A 291 -9.98 28.58 0.65
CA GLN A 291 -9.34 28.74 1.96
C GLN A 291 -7.80 28.60 1.90
N SER A 292 -7.21 28.51 0.72
CA SER A 292 -5.77 28.29 0.50
C SER A 292 -5.08 29.48 -0.17
N GLU A 293 -5.68 30.66 -0.14
CA GLU A 293 -5.06 31.86 -0.71
C GLU A 293 -3.67 32.12 -0.09
N GLY A 294 -2.66 32.30 -0.94
CA GLY A 294 -1.26 32.49 -0.52
C GLY A 294 -0.53 31.24 -0.03
N LYS A 295 -1.15 30.05 -0.06
CA LYS A 295 -0.48 28.78 0.26
C LYS A 295 0.15 28.12 -0.96
N GLN A 296 1.23 27.39 -0.73
CA GLN A 296 1.78 26.42 -1.69
C GLN A 296 1.02 25.11 -1.54
N ILE A 297 0.53 24.55 -2.63
CA ILE A 297 -0.32 23.34 -2.58
C ILE A 297 0.43 22.15 -3.19
N VAL A 298 0.44 21.04 -2.44
CA VAL A 298 0.82 19.72 -2.93
C VAL A 298 -0.46 18.89 -3.02
N VAL A 299 -0.74 18.30 -4.17
CA VAL A 299 -1.89 17.42 -4.37
C VAL A 299 -1.39 15.98 -4.46
N LEU A 300 -1.99 15.10 -3.67
CA LEU A 300 -1.75 13.67 -3.62
C LEU A 300 -3.02 12.92 -4.02
N GLY A 301 -2.88 11.80 -4.72
CA GLY A 301 -3.98 10.93 -5.13
C GLY A 301 -3.42 9.65 -5.74
N HIS A 302 -4.29 8.65 -5.97
CA HIS A 302 -3.89 7.37 -6.55
C HIS A 302 -3.69 7.47 -8.05
N ALA A 303 -4.78 7.78 -8.76
CA ALA A 303 -4.80 7.80 -10.20
C ALA A 303 -4.48 9.20 -10.74
N ASN A 304 -3.80 9.25 -11.88
CA ASN A 304 -3.54 10.50 -12.56
C ASN A 304 -4.84 11.14 -13.04
N LEU A 305 -4.98 12.46 -12.88
CA LEU A 305 -6.12 13.21 -13.43
C LEU A 305 -6.13 13.16 -14.97
N LEU A 306 -4.94 13.31 -15.57
CA LEU A 306 -4.67 13.22 -17.00
C LEU A 306 -3.48 12.31 -17.26
N LYS A 307 -3.45 11.64 -18.41
CA LYS A 307 -2.28 10.90 -18.89
C LYS A 307 -1.21 11.85 -19.43
N ALA A 308 -0.01 11.32 -19.67
CA ALA A 308 1.12 12.10 -20.17
C ALA A 308 0.87 12.75 -21.56
N ASP A 309 -0.03 12.17 -22.36
CA ASP A 309 -0.46 12.70 -23.65
C ASP A 309 -1.60 13.74 -23.55
N GLY A 310 -2.01 14.09 -22.32
CA GLY A 310 -3.11 15.01 -22.05
C GLY A 310 -4.51 14.40 -22.14
N SER A 311 -4.64 13.10 -22.46
CA SER A 311 -5.93 12.41 -22.45
C SER A 311 -6.42 12.12 -21.02
N GLU A 312 -7.70 11.76 -20.89
CA GLU A 312 -8.32 11.48 -19.60
C GLU A 312 -7.60 10.34 -18.84
N GLY A 313 -7.18 10.63 -17.61
CA GLY A 313 -6.60 9.63 -16.69
C GLY A 313 -7.64 8.92 -15.83
N LEU A 314 -8.77 9.58 -15.59
CA LEU A 314 -9.95 9.04 -14.89
C LEU A 314 -11.09 8.85 -15.90
N GLN A 315 -12.02 7.91 -15.66
CA GLN A 315 -13.19 7.80 -16.54
C GLN A 315 -14.10 9.01 -16.41
N PHE A 316 -14.19 9.60 -15.21
CA PHE A 316 -15.04 10.75 -14.95
C PHE A 316 -14.33 11.84 -14.14
N ASN A 317 -14.48 13.08 -14.62
CA ASN A 317 -14.11 14.34 -13.96
C ASN A 317 -12.61 14.58 -13.68
N GLY A 318 -11.70 13.75 -14.22
CA GLY A 318 -10.24 13.99 -14.12
C GLY A 318 -9.83 15.32 -14.73
N HIS A 319 -10.21 15.57 -15.99
CA HIS A 319 -9.94 16.85 -16.66
C HIS A 319 -10.59 18.06 -15.98
N ALA A 320 -11.81 17.93 -15.45
CA ALA A 320 -12.47 19.03 -14.74
C ALA A 320 -11.69 19.46 -13.48
N VAL A 321 -11.16 18.50 -12.72
CA VAL A 321 -10.31 18.79 -11.56
C VAL A 321 -8.96 19.35 -12.00
N HIS A 322 -8.38 18.87 -13.10
CA HIS A 322 -7.15 19.44 -13.66
C HIS A 322 -7.33 20.93 -14.00
N GLU A 323 -8.38 21.27 -14.76
CA GLU A 323 -8.67 22.66 -15.14
C GLU A 323 -8.97 23.55 -13.93
N LEU A 324 -9.63 23.01 -12.90
CA LEU A 324 -9.81 23.72 -11.62
C LEU A 324 -8.46 24.09 -10.99
N LEU A 325 -7.52 23.14 -10.93
CA LEU A 325 -6.18 23.38 -10.36
C LEU A 325 -5.37 24.35 -11.22
N VAL A 326 -5.47 24.27 -12.55
CA VAL A 326 -4.86 25.24 -13.48
C VAL A 326 -5.42 26.65 -13.25
N ALA A 327 -6.74 26.77 -13.12
CA ALA A 327 -7.40 28.05 -12.87
C ALA A 327 -6.99 28.64 -11.52
N PHE A 328 -6.92 27.81 -10.47
CA PHE A 328 -6.44 28.21 -9.15
C PHE A 328 -4.99 28.72 -9.20
N ASN A 329 -4.10 27.99 -9.88
CA ASN A 329 -2.69 28.37 -10.02
C ASN A 329 -2.51 29.68 -10.82
N ARG A 330 -3.46 30.01 -11.69
CA ARG A 330 -3.51 31.28 -12.44
C ARG A 330 -4.26 32.40 -11.71
N HIS A 331 -4.67 32.16 -10.45
CA HIS A 331 -5.45 33.11 -9.65
C HIS A 331 -6.75 33.58 -10.33
N LEU A 332 -7.37 32.72 -11.14
CA LEU A 332 -8.60 33.04 -11.84
C LEU A 332 -9.80 32.94 -10.90
N LYS A 333 -10.82 33.78 -11.15
CA LYS A 333 -12.11 33.74 -10.47
C LYS A 333 -13.17 33.24 -11.43
N GLY A 334 -14.06 32.37 -10.97
CA GLY A 334 -15.12 31.82 -11.82
C GLY A 334 -15.93 30.74 -11.12
N ARG A 335 -16.69 29.98 -11.92
CA ARG A 335 -17.44 28.80 -11.50
C ARG A 335 -17.04 27.64 -12.39
N LEU A 336 -16.88 26.46 -11.81
CA LEU A 336 -16.72 25.25 -12.59
C LEU A 336 -18.08 24.90 -13.19
N CYS A 337 -18.18 24.90 -14.51
CA CYS A 337 -19.36 24.45 -15.22
C CYS A 337 -19.09 23.00 -15.68
N PRO A 338 -19.79 21.99 -15.13
CA PRO A 338 -19.69 20.63 -15.63
C PRO A 338 -20.02 20.62 -17.12
N LYS A 339 -19.25 19.86 -17.91
CA LYS A 339 -19.65 19.56 -19.29
C LYS A 339 -21.02 18.90 -19.22
N SER A 340 -22.02 19.42 -19.94
CA SER A 340 -23.32 18.76 -20.05
C SER A 340 -23.11 17.40 -20.72
N THR A 341 -23.07 16.34 -19.93
CA THR A 341 -23.07 14.97 -20.44
C THR A 341 -24.53 14.55 -20.60
N ASN A 342 -24.93 14.30 -21.86
CA ASN A 342 -26.25 13.75 -22.20
C ASN A 342 -26.47 12.38 -21.56
#